data_AF-A0A2S9CL52-F1
#
_entry.id   AF-A0A2S9CL52-F1
#
_cell.length_a   1.000
_cell.length_b   1.000
_cell.length_c   1.000
_cell.angle_alpha   90.00
_cell.angle_beta   90.00
_cell.angle_gamma   90.00
#
_symmetry.space_group_name_H-M   'P 1'
#
loop_
_entity.id
_entity.type
_entity.pdbx_description
1 polymer ?
#
loop_
_entity_poly.entity_id
_entity_poly.type
_entity_poly.pdbx_seq_one_letter_code
_entity_poly.pdbx_strand_id
1 'polypeptide(L)'
;MIPKYIKLLFCIPFVIIICHSVYLFTVYSSIPDTIPIHGYGNMKDIDGSKIFLIMPILMNLVILLFIWLIIRRPDKIKFTFEINDDEREKIYHITQLALVIIAIFATIMMTPLSFSDVVYR
;
A
#
# COMPACT_ATOMS: atom_id res chain seq x y z
N MET A 1 -18.58 8.15 -12.98
CA MET A 1 -19.02 7.09 -12.02
C MET A 1 -17.82 6.19 -11.72
N ILE A 2 -17.72 5.50 -10.57
CA ILE A 2 -16.62 4.52 -10.36
C ILE A 2 -17.13 3.14 -10.81
N PRO A 3 -16.48 2.48 -11.79
CA PRO A 3 -16.87 1.15 -12.23
C PRO A 3 -16.80 0.11 -11.11
N LYS A 4 -17.68 -0.89 -11.16
CA LYS A 4 -17.70 -1.98 -10.16
C LYS A 4 -16.38 -2.74 -10.10
N TYR A 5 -15.75 -3.00 -11.24
CA TYR A 5 -14.47 -3.71 -11.31
C TYR A 5 -13.33 -2.93 -10.65
N ILE A 6 -13.32 -1.59 -10.76
CA ILE A 6 -12.34 -0.73 -10.05
C ILE A 6 -12.47 -0.90 -8.54
N LYS A 7 -13.71 -0.87 -8.03
CA LYS A 7 -13.95 -1.07 -6.58
C LYS A 7 -13.50 -2.45 -6.12
N LEU A 8 -13.81 -3.48 -6.91
CA LEU A 8 -13.42 -4.86 -6.61
C LEU A 8 -11.89 -5.03 -6.60
N LEU A 9 -11.20 -4.54 -7.62
CA LEU A 9 -9.74 -4.61 -7.71
C LEU A 9 -9.06 -3.79 -6.59
N PHE A 10 -9.65 -2.65 -6.20
CA PHE A 10 -9.16 -1.85 -5.10
C PHE A 10 -9.32 -2.52 -3.72
N CYS A 11 -10.07 -3.62 -3.61
CA CYS A 11 -10.10 -4.44 -2.39
C CYS A 11 -8.87 -5.34 -2.24
N ILE A 12 -8.15 -5.64 -3.33
CA ILE A 12 -6.97 -6.54 -3.32
C ILE A 12 -5.89 -6.07 -2.33
N PRO A 13 -5.48 -4.78 -2.31
CA PRO A 13 -4.54 -4.26 -1.31
C PRO A 13 -4.97 -4.53 0.14
N PHE A 14 -6.26 -4.40 0.45
CA PHE A 14 -6.77 -4.65 1.81
C PHE A 14 -6.68 -6.12 2.18
N VAL A 15 -6.95 -7.04 1.24
CA VAL A 15 -6.75 -8.47 1.48
C VAL A 15 -5.28 -8.78 1.79
N ILE A 16 -4.34 -8.19 1.04
CA ILE A 16 -2.90 -8.35 1.30
C ILE A 16 -2.53 -7.83 2.70
N ILE A 17 -3.00 -6.63 3.06
CA ILE A 17 -2.77 -6.04 4.39
C ILE A 17 -3.35 -6.92 5.50
N ILE A 18 -4.56 -7.45 5.32
CA ILE A 18 -5.20 -8.33 6.31
C ILE A 18 -4.40 -9.62 6.49
N CYS A 19 -4.04 -10.30 5.39
CA CYS A 19 -3.22 -11.52 5.45
C CYS A 19 -1.90 -11.26 6.16
N HIS A 20 -1.24 -10.15 5.82
CA HIS A 20 0.02 -9.74 6.45
C HIS A 20 -0.15 -9.40 7.94
N SER A 21 -1.20 -8.67 8.31
CA SER A 21 -1.48 -8.29 9.69
C SER A 21 -1.80 -9.51 10.55
N VAL A 22 -2.57 -10.46 10.02
CA VAL A 22 -2.84 -11.76 10.68
C VAL A 22 -1.55 -12.51 10.89
N TYR A 23 -0.71 -12.64 9.86
CA TYR A 23 0.58 -13.30 9.99
C TYR A 23 1.47 -12.64 11.04
N LEU A 24 1.63 -11.30 10.98
CA LEU A 24 2.39 -10.54 11.98
C LEU A 24 1.87 -10.83 13.39
N PHE A 25 0.54 -10.80 13.59
CA PHE A 25 -0.07 -11.09 14.88
C PHE A 25 0.26 -12.51 15.40
N THR A 26 0.28 -13.52 14.53
CA THR A 26 0.64 -14.90 14.93
C THR A 26 2.08 -15.07 15.39
N VAL A 27 3.00 -14.24 14.89
CA VAL A 27 4.43 -14.31 15.24
C VAL A 27 4.87 -13.22 16.21
N TYR A 28 4.05 -12.19 16.43
CA TYR A 28 4.43 -10.96 17.14
C TYR A 28 4.99 -11.20 18.55
N SER A 29 4.43 -12.15 19.29
CA SER A 29 4.89 -12.50 20.64
C SER A 29 6.26 -13.17 20.66
N SER A 30 6.67 -13.83 19.57
CA SER A 30 8.00 -14.43 19.44
C SER A 30 9.09 -13.44 19.02
N ILE A 31 8.71 -12.23 18.60
CA ILE A 31 9.65 -11.20 18.18
C ILE A 31 10.21 -10.49 19.44
N PRO A 32 11.55 -10.35 19.56
CA PRO A 32 12.17 -9.59 20.64
C PRO A 32 11.66 -8.15 20.71
N ASP A 33 11.57 -7.57 21.91
CA ASP A 33 11.07 -6.19 22.08
C ASP A 33 11.94 -5.15 21.36
N THR A 34 13.22 -5.46 21.20
CA THR A 34 14.19 -4.67 20.47
C THR A 34 14.58 -5.38 19.17
N ILE A 35 14.36 -4.69 18.05
CA ILE A 35 14.68 -5.17 16.70
C ILE A 35 15.51 -4.12 15.97
N PRO A 36 16.31 -4.51 14.98
CA PRO A 36 16.89 -3.55 14.05
C PRO A 36 15.77 -2.86 13.27
N ILE A 37 15.73 -1.53 13.33
CA ILE A 37 14.73 -0.68 12.64
C ILE A 37 15.35 0.15 11.52
N HIS A 38 16.68 0.17 11.44
CA HIS A 38 17.44 0.83 10.40
C HIS A 38 18.62 -0.04 9.98
N GLY A 39 18.95 0.03 8.70
CA GLY A 39 19.90 -0.87 8.06
C GLY A 39 19.27 -2.13 7.50
N TYR A 40 19.93 -2.71 6.49
CA TYR A 40 19.49 -3.93 5.80
C TYR A 40 20.62 -4.97 5.86
N GLY A 41 20.29 -6.23 6.14
CA GLY A 41 21.26 -7.32 6.24
C GLY A 41 22.27 -7.09 7.37
N ASN A 42 23.56 -7.04 7.03
CA ASN A 42 24.67 -6.89 7.99
C ASN A 42 25.01 -5.44 8.35
N MET A 43 24.31 -4.45 7.78
CA MET A 43 24.53 -3.03 8.03
C MET A 43 23.51 -2.44 9.02
N LYS A 44 23.11 -3.22 10.03
CA LYS A 44 22.20 -2.79 11.09
C LYS A 44 22.94 -1.83 12.01
N ASP A 45 22.49 -0.58 12.06
CA ASP A 45 23.14 0.50 12.81
C ASP A 45 22.23 1.08 13.90
N ILE A 46 20.91 0.93 13.79
CA ILE A 46 19.94 1.41 14.80
C ILE A 46 18.94 0.31 15.16
N ASP A 47 18.90 0.02 16.46
CA ASP A 47 17.88 -0.81 17.09
C ASP A 47 16.73 0.05 17.63
N GLY A 48 15.53 -0.52 17.66
CA GLY A 48 14.32 0.13 18.13
C GLY A 48 13.25 -0.86 18.54
N SER A 49 12.06 -0.36 18.87
CA SER A 49 10.97 -1.21 19.36
C SER A 49 10.32 -2.04 18.26
N LYS A 50 9.93 -3.28 18.56
CA LYS A 50 9.12 -4.11 17.65
C LYS A 50 7.77 -3.50 17.25
N ILE A 51 7.31 -2.44 17.92
CA ILE A 51 6.12 -1.69 17.50
C ILE A 51 6.27 -1.07 16.11
N PHE A 52 7.50 -0.81 15.66
CA PHE A 52 7.78 -0.28 14.32
C PHE A 52 7.35 -1.24 13.20
N LEU A 53 7.13 -2.53 13.48
CA LEU A 53 6.57 -3.49 12.51
C LEU A 53 5.13 -3.14 12.09
N ILE A 54 4.42 -2.33 12.87
CA ILE A 54 3.07 -1.84 12.55
C ILE A 54 3.12 -0.64 11.60
N MET A 55 4.25 0.08 11.55
CA MET A 55 4.38 1.32 10.77
C MET A 55 4.13 1.13 9.27
N PRO A 56 4.66 0.09 8.59
CA PRO A 56 4.38 -0.14 7.17
C PRO A 56 2.90 -0.42 6.90
N ILE A 57 2.19 -1.08 7.82
CA ILE A 57 0.73 -1.29 7.72
C ILE A 57 0.00 0.06 7.74
N LEU A 58 0.33 0.92 8.71
CA LEU A 58 -0.30 2.24 8.85
C LEU A 58 0.00 3.14 7.63
N MET A 59 1.27 3.19 7.20
CA MET A 59 1.67 3.97 6.03
C MET A 59 0.95 3.49 4.77
N ASN A 60 0.80 2.17 4.59
CA ASN A 60 0.08 1.61 3.45
C ASN A 60 -1.41 1.99 3.48
N LEU A 61 -2.07 1.96 4.64
CA LEU A 61 -3.46 2.44 4.77
C LEU A 61 -3.60 3.92 4.42
N VAL A 62 -2.64 4.76 4.81
CA VAL A 62 -2.62 6.19 4.45
C VAL A 62 -2.46 6.38 2.93
N ILE A 63 -1.56 5.62 2.29
CA ILE A 63 -1.38 5.64 0.82
C ILE A 63 -2.69 5.22 0.14
N LEU A 64 -3.32 4.12 0.57
CA LEU A 64 -4.58 3.66 0.01
C LEU A 64 -5.70 4.69 0.20
N LEU A 65 -5.76 5.38 1.34
CA LEU A 65 -6.70 6.48 1.56
C LEU A 65 -6.52 7.59 0.52
N PHE A 66 -5.28 8.05 0.30
CA PHE A 66 -5.01 9.09 -0.70
C PHE A 66 -5.37 8.65 -2.12
N ILE A 67 -4.99 7.42 -2.50
CA ILE A 67 -5.34 6.88 -3.82
C ILE A 67 -6.86 6.79 -3.99
N TRP A 68 -7.58 6.35 -2.97
CA TRP A 68 -9.04 6.27 -2.99
C TRP A 68 -9.70 7.63 -3.18
N LEU A 69 -9.19 8.67 -2.50
CA LEU A 69 -9.69 10.04 -2.66
C LEU A 69 -9.57 10.52 -4.11
N ILE A 70 -8.48 10.18 -4.80
CA ILE A 70 -8.26 10.50 -6.21
C ILE A 70 -9.19 9.67 -7.11
N ILE A 71 -9.30 8.36 -6.88
CA ILE A 71 -10.22 7.46 -7.63
C ILE A 71 -11.67 7.96 -7.55
N ARG A 72 -12.09 8.51 -6.40
CA ARG A 72 -13.44 9.05 -6.20
C ARG A 72 -13.72 10.34 -6.96
N ARG A 73 -12.69 11.11 -7.27
CA ARG A 73 -12.77 12.44 -7.90
C ARG A 73 -11.79 12.55 -9.09
N PRO A 74 -11.93 11.72 -10.14
CA PRO A 74 -11.06 11.83 -11.31
C PRO A 74 -11.22 13.17 -12.05
N ASP A 75 -12.35 13.85 -11.85
CA ASP A 75 -12.63 15.21 -12.35
C ASP A 75 -11.67 16.29 -11.80
N LYS A 76 -10.98 16.01 -10.70
CA LYS A 76 -10.03 16.94 -10.08
C LYS A 76 -8.60 16.77 -10.61
N ILE A 77 -8.36 15.77 -11.44
CA ILE A 77 -7.06 15.53 -12.06
C ILE A 77 -6.87 16.53 -13.19
N LYS A 78 -5.83 17.36 -13.08
CA LYS A 78 -5.42 18.28 -14.15
C LYS A 78 -4.51 17.51 -15.11
N PHE A 79 -5.09 17.02 -16.21
CA PHE A 79 -4.33 16.38 -17.27
C PHE A 79 -3.56 17.44 -18.09
N THR A 80 -2.37 17.09 -18.57
CA THR A 80 -1.52 17.98 -19.37
C THR A 80 -1.99 18.11 -20.84
N PHE A 81 -3.00 17.32 -21.22
CA PHE A 81 -3.57 17.30 -22.55
C PHE A 81 -5.06 17.68 -22.48
N GLU A 82 -5.58 18.22 -23.59
CA GLU A 82 -6.99 18.54 -23.71
C GLU A 82 -7.82 17.26 -23.79
N ILE A 83 -8.89 17.20 -23.01
CA ILE A 83 -9.79 16.05 -22.95
C ILE A 83 -11.06 16.40 -23.70
N ASN A 84 -11.27 15.72 -24.82
CA ASN A 84 -12.55 15.74 -25.51
C ASN A 84 -13.64 15.13 -24.61
N ASP A 85 -14.84 15.71 -24.63
CA ASP A 85 -15.92 15.25 -23.77
C ASP A 85 -16.34 13.81 -24.05
N ASP A 86 -16.25 13.36 -25.31
CA ASP A 86 -16.56 11.99 -25.75
C ASP A 86 -15.57 10.94 -25.19
N GLU A 87 -14.33 11.33 -24.89
CA GLU A 87 -13.30 10.44 -24.36
C GLU A 87 -13.11 10.56 -22.85
N ARG A 88 -13.70 11.60 -22.24
CA ARG A 88 -13.52 11.94 -20.82
C ARG A 88 -13.78 10.77 -19.89
N GLU A 89 -14.89 10.06 -20.08
CA GLU A 89 -15.23 8.92 -19.23
C GLU A 89 -14.23 7.77 -19.37
N LYS A 90 -13.80 7.47 -20.60
CA LYS A 90 -12.79 6.46 -20.89
C LYS A 90 -11.46 6.80 -20.22
N ILE A 91 -11.01 8.05 -20.33
CA ILE A 91 -9.78 8.52 -19.69
C ILE A 91 -9.87 8.38 -18.17
N TYR A 92 -10.99 8.79 -17.56
CA TYR A 92 -11.19 8.64 -16.11
C TYR A 92 -11.11 7.19 -15.66
N HIS A 93 -11.71 6.25 -16.41
CA HIS A 93 -11.64 4.83 -16.09
C HIS A 93 -10.23 4.25 -16.24
N ILE A 94 -9.49 4.66 -17.27
CA ILE A 94 -8.08 4.27 -17.45
C ILE A 94 -7.23 4.79 -16.29
N THR A 95 -7.39 6.06 -15.91
CA THR A 95 -6.67 6.66 -14.78
C THR A 95 -7.01 5.97 -13.46
N GLN A 96 -8.29 5.67 -13.22
CA GLN A 96 -8.71 4.89 -12.05
C GLN A 96 -8.07 3.50 -12.03
N LEU A 97 -8.01 2.81 -13.16
CA LEU A 97 -7.37 1.50 -13.25
C LEU A 97 -5.86 1.58 -12.96
N ALA A 98 -5.17 2.57 -13.52
CA ALA A 98 -3.75 2.80 -13.26
C ALA A 98 -3.48 3.06 -11.77
N LEU A 99 -4.33 3.86 -11.11
CA LEU A 99 -4.25 4.11 -9.66
C LEU A 99 -4.45 2.84 -8.83
N VAL A 100 -5.35 1.94 -9.24
CA VAL A 100 -5.51 0.63 -8.58
C VAL A 100 -4.25 -0.23 -8.74
N ILE A 101 -3.63 -0.25 -9.93
CA ILE A 101 -2.39 -0.98 -10.17
C ILE A 101 -1.27 -0.43 -9.27
N ILE A 102 -1.14 0.90 -9.17
CA ILE A 102 -0.18 1.57 -8.28
C ILE A 102 -0.45 1.22 -6.82
N ALA A 103 -1.71 1.17 -6.38
CA ALA A 103 -2.08 0.79 -5.03
C ALA A 103 -1.63 -0.63 -4.68
N ILE A 104 -1.89 -1.59 -5.57
CA ILE A 104 -1.46 -2.98 -5.40
C ILE A 104 0.06 -3.06 -5.35
N PHE A 105 0.76 -2.40 -6.28
CA PHE A 105 2.22 -2.39 -6.32
C PHE A 105 2.83 -1.79 -5.05
N ALA A 106 2.34 -0.63 -4.61
CA ALA A 106 2.79 0.01 -3.37
C ALA A 106 2.57 -0.88 -2.15
N THR A 107 1.42 -1.55 -2.06
CA THR A 107 1.15 -2.52 -0.99
C THR A 107 2.11 -3.71 -1.01
N ILE A 108 2.38 -4.28 -2.19
CA ILE A 108 3.34 -5.39 -2.32
C ILE A 108 4.75 -4.93 -1.93
N MET A 109 5.17 -3.71 -2.27
CA MET A 109 6.50 -3.20 -1.89
C MET A 109 6.62 -2.94 -0.37
N MET A 110 5.55 -2.46 0.28
CA MET A 110 5.54 -2.18 1.73
C MET A 110 5.52 -3.45 2.60
N THR A 111 5.06 -4.58 2.06
CA THR A 111 4.85 -5.82 2.84
C THR A 111 6.17 -6.53 3.22
N PRO A 112 7.13 -6.79 2.30
CA PRO A 112 8.42 -7.41 2.59
C PRO A 112 9.35 -6.55 3.44
N LEU A 113 9.25 -5.21 3.31
CA LEU A 113 10.05 -4.25 4.08
C LEU A 113 9.88 -4.42 5.61
N SER A 114 8.79 -5.05 6.05
CA SER A 114 8.54 -5.29 7.47
C SER A 114 9.18 -6.60 7.99
N PHE A 115 9.59 -7.53 7.12
CA PHE A 115 9.91 -8.92 7.51
C PHE A 115 11.34 -9.37 7.20
N SER A 116 12.00 -8.83 6.16
CA SER A 116 13.29 -9.35 5.68
C SER A 116 14.37 -9.42 6.75
N ASP A 117 14.41 -8.45 7.67
CA ASP A 117 15.51 -8.32 8.64
C ASP A 117 15.21 -8.90 10.03
N VAL A 118 13.95 -9.23 10.31
CA VAL A 118 13.46 -9.52 11.68
C VAL A 118 12.84 -10.91 11.80
N VAL A 119 12.14 -11.40 10.78
CA VAL A 119 11.37 -12.66 10.86
C VAL A 119 12.01 -13.78 10.05
N TYR A 120 12.68 -13.47 8.93
CA TYR A 120 13.39 -14.46 8.10
C TYR A 120 14.83 -14.71 8.57
N ARG A 121 15.06 -14.82 9.87
CA ARG A 121 16.35 -15.28 10.43
C ARG A 121 16.53 -16.78 10.26
#